data_AF-A0A9P7GPV4-F1
#
_entry.id   AF-A0A9P7GPV4-F1
#
_cell.length_a   1.000
_cell.length_b   1.000
_cell.length_c   1.000
_cell.angle_alpha   90.00
_cell.angle_beta   90.00
_cell.angle_gamma   90.00
#
_symmetry.space_group_name_H-M   'P 1'
#
loop_
_entity.id
_entity.type
_entity.pdbx_description
1 polymer ?
#
loop_
_entity_poly.entity_id
_entity_poly.type
_entity_poly.pdbx_seq_one_letter_code
_entity_poly.pdbx_strand_id
1 'polypeptide(L)'
;MGNLVLTTLNDALAEEPDRKCFRLIGGVLVERTVKDVVPTLQTTRDGVRGLIARSLYANCVRQIRKAVGNLTEQYKSKEQDLDTFKREYNIRPV
;
A
#
# COMPACT_ATOMS: atom_id res chain seq x y z
N MET A 1 6.93 -13.48 2.15
CA MET A 1 6.60 -14.63 3.00
C MET A 1 5.23 -15.29 2.75
N GLY A 2 4.39 -14.84 1.80
CA GLY A 2 3.07 -15.47 1.54
C GLY A 2 3.01 -16.50 0.40
N ASN A 3 4.16 -16.88 -0.21
CA ASN A 3 4.16 -17.71 -1.41
C ASN A 3 4.31 -19.20 -1.12
N LEU A 4 4.98 -19.57 -0.03
CA LEU A 4 5.31 -20.96 0.29
C LEU A 4 4.08 -21.86 0.34
N VAL A 5 3.03 -21.44 1.06
CA VAL A 5 1.79 -22.22 1.23
C VAL A 5 1.10 -22.50 -0.10
N LEU A 6 0.99 -21.49 -0.97
CA LEU A 6 0.35 -21.65 -2.28
C LEU A 6 1.20 -22.49 -3.24
N THR A 7 2.53 -22.32 -3.21
CA THR A 7 3.44 -23.16 -3.99
C THR A 7 3.26 -24.64 -3.62
N THR A 8 3.30 -24.98 -2.33
CA THR A 8 3.14 -26.38 -1.88
C THR A 8 1.74 -26.94 -2.13
N LEU A 9 0.70 -26.12 -2.09
CA LEU A 9 -0.67 -26.57 -2.35
C LEU A 9 -0.98 -26.72 -3.84
N ASN A 10 -0.26 -26.03 -4.73
CA ASN A 10 -0.41 -26.20 -6.17
C ASN A 10 0.05 -27.59 -6.63
N ASP A 11 1.11 -28.13 -6.01
CA ASP A 11 1.57 -29.50 -6.29
C ASP A 11 0.48 -30.51 -5.90
N ALA A 12 -0.08 -30.36 -4.70
CA ALA A 12 -1.21 -31.19 -4.23
C ALA A 12 -2.48 -30.99 -5.08
N LEU A 13 -2.71 -29.80 -5.64
CA LEU A 13 -3.84 -29.54 -6.53
C LEU A 13 -3.70 -30.28 -7.86
N ALA A 14 -2.46 -30.43 -8.36
CA ALA A 14 -2.17 -31.12 -9.61
C ALA A 14 -2.29 -32.65 -9.47
N GLU A 15 -1.83 -33.21 -8.34
CA GLU A 15 -1.82 -34.66 -8.11
C GLU A 15 -3.10 -35.17 -7.45
N GLU A 16 -3.63 -34.48 -6.43
CA GLU A 16 -4.73 -34.95 -5.59
C GLU A 16 -5.72 -33.81 -5.21
N PRO A 17 -6.50 -33.29 -6.18
CA PRO A 17 -7.38 -32.12 -5.96
C PRO A 17 -8.47 -32.35 -4.91
N ASP A 18 -8.94 -33.59 -4.76
CA ASP A 18 -9.96 -34.01 -3.79
C ASP A 18 -9.39 -34.34 -2.40
N ARG A 19 -8.07 -34.24 -2.21
CA ARG A 19 -7.45 -34.46 -0.90
C ARG A 19 -8.05 -33.54 0.14
N LYS A 20 -8.45 -34.10 1.28
CA LYS A 20 -9.02 -33.34 2.40
C LYS A 20 -8.02 -32.29 2.89
N CYS A 21 -8.51 -31.08 3.10
CA CYS A 21 -7.80 -29.94 3.62
C CYS A 21 -8.60 -29.36 4.80
N PHE A 22 -7.92 -28.95 5.87
CA PHE A 22 -8.58 -28.42 7.06
C PHE A 22 -8.20 -26.96 7.26
N ARG A 23 -9.21 -26.09 7.33
CA ARG A 23 -9.03 -24.65 7.58
C ARG A 23 -9.42 -24.35 9.03
N LEU A 24 -8.47 -23.81 9.79
CA LEU A 24 -8.71 -23.34 11.16
C LEU A 24 -9.33 -21.93 11.13
N ILE A 25 -10.52 -21.79 11.71
CA ILE A 25 -11.24 -20.51 11.82
C ILE A 25 -11.76 -20.39 13.24
N GLY A 26 -11.26 -19.41 14.01
CA GLY A 26 -11.76 -19.14 15.36
C GLY A 26 -11.70 -20.34 16.31
N GLY A 27 -10.70 -21.21 16.16
CA GLY A 27 -10.56 -22.43 16.97
C GLY A 27 -11.32 -23.67 16.44
N VAL A 28 -12.11 -23.53 15.37
CA VAL A 28 -12.83 -24.64 14.72
C VAL A 28 -12.11 -25.05 13.44
N LEU A 29 -11.88 -26.35 13.25
CA LEU A 29 -11.36 -26.91 12.00
C LEU A 29 -12.51 -27.23 11.05
N VAL A 30 -12.47 -26.65 9.85
CA VAL A 30 -13.44 -26.88 8.79
C VAL A 30 -12.82 -27.76 7.71
N GLU A 31 -13.43 -28.91 7.43
CA GLU A 31 -13.02 -29.79 6.33
C GLU A 31 -13.42 -29.19 4.97
N ARG A 32 -12.49 -29.23 4.02
CA ARG A 32 -12.59 -28.78 2.63
C ARG A 32 -11.72 -29.68 1.74
N THR A 33 -11.68 -29.43 0.43
CA THR A 33 -10.72 -30.07 -0.48
C THR A 33 -9.64 -29.10 -0.93
N VAL A 34 -8.51 -29.61 -1.45
CA VAL A 34 -7.43 -28.77 -1.99
C VAL A 34 -7.96 -27.84 -3.10
N LYS A 35 -8.79 -28.37 -4.01
CA LYS A 35 -9.39 -27.58 -5.10
C LYS A 35 -10.29 -26.44 -4.63
N ASP A 36 -10.92 -26.55 -3.46
CA ASP A 36 -11.73 -25.46 -2.88
C ASP A 36 -10.88 -24.41 -2.18
N VAL A 37 -9.78 -24.84 -1.54
CA VAL A 37 -8.97 -23.99 -0.66
C VAL A 37 -8.00 -23.12 -1.44
N VAL A 38 -7.37 -23.65 -2.50
CA VAL A 38 -6.34 -22.92 -3.26
C VAL A 38 -6.85 -21.59 -3.84
N PRO A 39 -7.99 -21.53 -4.57
CA PRO A 39 -8.51 -20.27 -5.11
C PRO A 39 -8.87 -19.26 -4.00
N THR A 40 -9.39 -19.77 -2.89
CA THR A 40 -9.75 -18.96 -1.71
C THR A 40 -8.52 -18.30 -1.09
N LEU A 41 -7.43 -19.06 -0.94
CA LEU A 41 -6.16 -18.55 -0.40
C LEU A 41 -5.48 -17.56 -1.36
N GLN A 42 -5.51 -17.81 -2.67
CA GLN A 42 -5.00 -16.88 -3.68
C GLN A 42 -5.73 -15.54 -3.62
N THR A 43 -7.06 -15.56 -3.67
CA THR A 43 -7.90 -14.36 -3.59
C THR A 43 -7.65 -13.58 -2.29
N THR A 44 -7.54 -14.29 -1.16
CA THR A 44 -7.26 -13.66 0.14
C THR A 44 -5.88 -12.99 0.17
N ARG A 45 -4.85 -13.69 -0.30
CA ARG A 45 -3.48 -13.16 -0.39
C ARG A 45 -3.43 -11.92 -1.28
N ASP A 46 -4.05 -11.99 -2.45
CA ASP A 46 -4.02 -10.92 -3.44
C ASP A 46 -4.83 -9.71 -2.99
N GLY A 47 -5.95 -9.93 -2.29
CA GLY A 47 -6.70 -8.89 -1.60
C GLY A 47 -5.85 -8.16 -0.57
N VAL A 48 -5.20 -8.89 0.34
CA VAL A 48 -4.31 -8.30 1.36
C VAL A 48 -3.16 -7.54 0.72
N ARG A 49 -2.49 -8.12 -0.28
CA ARG A 49 -1.40 -7.47 -1.01
C ARG A 49 -1.87 -6.20 -1.71
N GLY A 50 -3.04 -6.24 -2.34
CA GLY A 50 -3.65 -5.10 -3.02
C GLY A 50 -3.98 -3.96 -2.05
N LEU A 51 -4.52 -4.28 -0.87
CA LEU A 51 -4.79 -3.30 0.19
C LEU A 51 -3.50 -2.65 0.70
N ILE A 52 -2.45 -3.45 0.94
CA ILE A 52 -1.14 -2.94 1.35
C ILE A 52 -0.59 -2.00 0.27
N ALA A 53 -0.55 -2.44 -0.99
CA ALA A 53 -0.04 -1.63 -2.10
C ALA A 53 -0.82 -0.32 -2.27
N ARG A 54 -2.15 -0.37 -2.21
CA ARG A 54 -3.01 0.81 -2.30
C ARG A 54 -2.77 1.77 -1.13
N SER A 55 -2.64 1.26 0.08
CA SER A 55 -2.33 2.05 1.28
C SER A 55 -0.95 2.72 1.17
N LEU A 56 0.07 1.99 0.75
CA LEU A 56 1.41 2.52 0.53
C LEU A 56 1.42 3.64 -0.52
N TYR A 57 0.76 3.40 -1.67
CA TYR A 57 0.62 4.41 -2.72
C TYR A 57 -0.11 5.66 -2.20
N ALA A 58 -1.27 5.49 -1.57
CA ALA A 58 -2.04 6.62 -1.03
C ALA A 58 -1.25 7.43 0.02
N ASN A 59 -0.50 6.75 0.90
CA ASN A 59 0.37 7.41 1.87
C ASN A 59 1.50 8.18 1.19
N CYS A 60 2.17 7.59 0.19
CA CYS A 60 3.23 8.25 -0.57
C CYS A 60 2.72 9.53 -1.27
N VAL A 61 1.60 9.43 -2.00
CA VAL A 61 1.02 10.61 -2.68
C VAL A 61 0.62 11.69 -1.68
N ARG A 62 0.08 11.32 -0.51
CA ARG A 62 -0.23 12.29 0.56
C ARG A 62 1.01 13.03 1.05
N GLN A 63 2.13 12.32 1.26
CA GLN A 63 3.38 12.94 1.70
C GLN A 63 3.95 13.88 0.63
N ILE A 64 3.94 13.47 -0.64
CA ILE A 64 4.40 14.32 -1.76
C ILE A 64 3.57 15.61 -1.82
N ARG A 65 2.24 15.50 -1.75
CA ARG A 65 1.35 16.69 -1.76
C ARG A 65 1.65 17.63 -0.59
N LYS A 66 1.86 17.07 0.62
CA LYS A 66 2.19 17.88 1.80
C LYS A 66 3.54 18.59 1.62
N ALA A 67 4.57 17.90 1.12
CA ALA A 67 5.87 18.50 0.88
C ALA A 67 5.79 19.66 -0.14
N VAL A 68 5.09 19.45 -1.26
CA VAL A 68 4.88 20.49 -2.28
C VAL A 68 4.09 21.68 -1.73
N GLY A 69 3.04 21.42 -0.94
CA GLY A 69 2.27 22.45 -0.25
C GLY A 69 3.14 23.30 0.67
N ASN A 70 3.92 22.64 1.54
CA ASN A 70 4.81 23.33 2.48
C ASN A 70 5.89 24.16 1.76
N LEU A 71 6.45 23.67 0.66
CA LEU A 71 7.40 24.45 -0.14
C LEU A 71 6.72 25.68 -0.75
N THR A 72 5.52 25.51 -1.32
CA THR A 72 4.75 26.61 -1.92
C THR A 72 4.48 27.73 -0.92
N GLU A 73 4.11 27.38 0.31
CA GLU A 73 3.89 28.34 1.39
C GLU A 73 5.18 29.07 1.79
N GLN A 74 6.29 28.33 1.92
CA GLN A 74 7.59 28.92 2.22
C GLN A 74 8.05 29.92 1.15
N TYR A 75 7.88 29.59 -0.14
CA TYR A 75 8.22 30.51 -1.23
C TYR A 75 7.39 31.79 -1.18
N LYS A 76 6.08 31.68 -0.98
CA LYS A 76 5.19 32.86 -0.87
C LYS A 76 5.54 33.75 0.31
N SER A 77 5.81 33.15 1.46
CA SER A 77 6.25 33.89 2.65
C SER A 77 7.56 34.62 2.39
N LYS A 78 8.54 33.96 1.77
CA LYS A 78 9.85 34.56 1.49
C LYS A 78 9.79 35.67 0.43
N GLU A 79 8.91 35.53 -0.55
CA GLU A 79 8.63 36.59 -1.53
C GLU A 79 8.07 37.85 -0.85
N GLN A 80 7.12 37.68 0.07
CA GLN A 80 6.55 38.79 0.86
C GLN A 80 7.60 39.45 1.78
N ASP A 81 8.44 38.66 2.44
CA ASP A 81 9.55 39.16 3.26
C ASP A 81 10.50 40.04 2.40
N LEU A 82 10.87 39.56 1.21
CA LEU A 82 11.75 40.27 0.29
C LEU A 82 11.14 41.56 -0.23
N ASP A 83 9.87 41.54 -0.60
CA ASP A 83 9.19 42.74 -1.09
C ASP A 83 9.01 43.79 0.01
N THR A 84 8.79 43.35 1.24
CA THR A 84 8.78 44.23 2.42
C THR A 84 10.16 44.87 2.62
N PHE A 85 11.23 44.07 2.57
CA PHE A 85 12.60 44.56 2.68
C PHE A 85 12.97 45.58 1.58
N LYS A 86 12.61 45.32 0.32
CA LYS A 86 12.85 46.27 -0.78
C LYS A 86 12.18 47.62 -0.53
N ARG A 87 10.95 47.62 0.00
CA ARG A 87 10.20 48.84 0.32
C ARG A 87 10.83 49.59 1.49
N GLU A 88 11.18 48.90 2.56
CA GLU A 88 11.76 49.50 3.76
C GLU A 88 13.12 50.18 3.48
N TYR A 89 13.95 49.54 2.66
CA TYR A 89 15.29 50.03 2.34
C TYR A 89 15.37 50.80 1.01
N ASN A 90 14.23 51.14 0.38
CA ASN A 90 14.16 51.84 -0.91
C ASN A 90 15.05 51.22 -2.02
N ILE A 91 15.16 49.89 -2.04
CA ILE A 91 16.01 49.16 -3.00
C ILE A 91 15.31 49.16 -4.36
N ARG A 92 15.97 49.70 -5.37
CA ARG A 92 15.46 49.71 -6.75
C ARG A 92 16.15 48.63 -7.57
N PRO A 93 15.40 47.83 -8.36
CA PRO A 93 16.01 46.98 -9.35
C PRO A 93 16.69 47.86 -10.41
N VAL A 94 17.95 47.54 -10.72
CA VAL A 94 18.70 48.10 -11.87
C VAL A 94 18.21 47.49 -13.17
#